data_AF-A0A8B6GC97-F1
#
_entry.id   AF-A0A8B6GC97-F1
#
_cell.length_a   1.000
_cell.length_b   1.000
_cell.length_c   1.000
_cell.angle_alpha   90.00
_cell.angle_beta   90.00
_cell.angle_gamma   90.00
#
_symmetry.space_group_name_H-M   'P 1'
#
loop_
_entity.id
_entity.type
_entity.pdbx_description
1 polymer ?
#
loop_
_entity_poly.entity_id
_entity_poly.type
_entity_poly.pdbx_seq_one_letter_code
_entity_poly.pdbx_strand_id
1 'polypeptide(L)' 'MVHDRCYDQNSRDGCSGIHLEDYSYEWTSLSIQCTNSPGSCDYKNCNCDKEFLECLRSAGFPRTFLPGLRNFNTC' A
#
# COMPACT_ATOMS: atom_id res chain seq x y z
N MET A 1 7.09 8.97 -0.92
CA MET A 1 7.54 9.36 -2.30
C MET A 1 7.37 8.24 -3.33
N VAL A 2 7.89 7.03 -3.09
CA VAL A 2 7.67 5.86 -3.96
C VAL A 2 6.21 5.41 -3.88
N HIS A 3 5.66 5.43 -2.67
CA HIS A 3 4.25 5.12 -2.40
C HIS A 3 3.30 6.09 -3.11
N ASP A 4 3.49 7.40 -2.93
CA ASP A 4 2.70 8.44 -3.62
C ASP A 4 2.81 8.32 -5.15
N ARG A 5 4.00 8.00 -5.66
CA ARG A 5 4.21 7.80 -7.11
C ARG A 5 3.46 6.58 -7.64
N CYS A 6 3.36 5.51 -6.86
CA CYS A 6 2.59 4.33 -7.23
C CYS A 6 1.10 4.69 -7.36
N TYR A 7 0.60 5.50 -6.44
CA TYR A 7 -0.76 6.01 -6.49
C TYR A 7 -1.02 7.00 -7.62
N ASP A 8 -0.09 7.92 -7.89
CA ASP A 8 -0.17 8.79 -9.06
C ASP A 8 -0.20 8.00 -10.36
N GLN A 9 0.56 6.91 -10.46
CA GLN A 9 0.55 6.05 -11.64
C GLN A 9 -0.80 5.32 -11.78
N ASN A 10 -1.33 4.75 -10.70
CA ASN A 10 -2.65 4.14 -10.72
C ASN A 10 -3.74 5.16 -11.11
N SER A 11 -3.60 6.40 -10.65
CA SER A 11 -4.50 7.49 -11.04
C SER A 11 -4.46 7.81 -12.52
N ARG A 12 -3.25 7.85 -13.11
CA ARG A 12 -3.07 8.01 -14.56
C ARG A 12 -3.62 6.83 -15.37
N ASP A 13 -3.62 5.64 -14.79
CA ASP A 13 -4.21 4.43 -15.37
C ASP A 13 -5.75 4.40 -15.24
N GLY A 14 -6.37 5.44 -14.67
CA GLY A 14 -7.83 5.54 -14.52
C GLY A 14 -8.38 5.02 -13.19
N CYS A 15 -7.54 4.73 -12.21
CA CYS A 15 -7.98 4.37 -10.85
C CYS A 15 -8.22 5.61 -10.00
N SER A 16 -9.30 5.63 -9.22
CA SER A 16 -9.68 6.80 -8.41
C SER A 16 -9.95 6.42 -6.96
N GLY A 17 -9.52 7.27 -6.02
CA GLY A 17 -9.80 7.10 -4.60
C GLY A 17 -8.94 6.01 -3.97
N ILE A 18 -8.21 6.36 -2.93
CA ILE A 18 -7.37 5.40 -2.22
C ILE A 18 -7.52 5.63 -0.73
N HIS A 19 -8.55 5.01 -0.17
CA HIS A 19 -8.59 4.76 1.25
C HIS A 19 -8.24 3.30 1.47
N LEU A 20 -7.48 3.03 2.54
CA LEU A 20 -7.19 1.67 3.05
C LEU A 20 -8.46 0.84 3.30
N GLU A 21 -9.63 1.50 3.33
CA GLU A 21 -10.96 0.94 3.52
C GLU A 21 -11.57 0.40 2.21
N ASP A 22 -10.97 0.69 1.06
CA ASP A 22 -11.56 0.44 -0.27
C ASP A 22 -11.10 -0.91 -0.89
N TYR A 23 -10.16 -1.64 -0.28
CA TYR A 23 -9.65 -2.91 -0.81
C TYR A 23 -9.46 -4.01 0.24
N SER A 24 -9.61 -5.24 -0.22
CA SER A 24 -9.49 -6.47 0.56
C SER A 24 -8.04 -6.95 0.60
N TYR A 25 -7.55 -7.18 1.81
CA TYR A 25 -6.23 -7.72 2.04
C TYR A 25 -6.24 -8.68 3.24
N GLU A 26 -5.29 -9.60 3.25
CA GLU A 26 -5.03 -10.48 4.37
C GLU A 26 -3.68 -10.16 4.99
N TRP A 27 -3.62 -10.12 6.32
CA TRP A 27 -2.36 -9.98 7.03
C TRP A 27 -1.57 -11.27 6.98
N THR A 28 -0.37 -11.20 6.42
CA THR A 28 0.64 -12.25 6.62
C THR A 28 1.47 -11.94 7.87
N SER A 29 2.41 -12.81 8.22
CA SER A 29 3.31 -12.60 9.35
C SER A 29 4.15 -11.31 9.22
N LEU A 30 4.46 -10.89 7.99
CA LEU A 30 5.43 -9.81 7.73
C LEU A 30 4.96 -8.72 6.75
N SER A 31 3.84 -8.91 6.07
CA SER A 31 3.30 -7.98 5.05
C SER A 31 1.79 -8.18 4.89
N ILE A 32 1.17 -7.52 3.91
CA ILE A 32 -0.19 -7.80 3.47
C ILE A 32 -0.19 -8.63 2.19
N GLN A 33 -1.26 -9.40 1.98
CA GLN A 33 -1.56 -10.09 0.75
C GLN A 33 -2.85 -9.52 0.16
N CYS A 34 -2.76 -8.95 -1.04
CA CYS A 34 -3.90 -8.38 -1.75
C CYS A 34 -4.80 -9.48 -2.31
N THR A 35 -6.09 -9.46 -1.93
CA THR A 35 -7.04 -10.52 -2.30
C THR A 35 -8.07 -10.09 -3.36
N ASN A 36 -8.13 -8.80 -3.73
CA ASN A 36 -8.92 -8.34 -4.87
C ASN A 36 -8.46 -8.97 -6.18
N SER A 37 -9.34 -8.94 -7.19
CA SER A 37 -9.05 -9.48 -8.52
C SER A 37 -7.79 -8.86 -9.14
N PRO A 38 -6.84 -9.68 -9.64
CA PRO A 38 -5.65 -9.17 -10.29
C PRO A 38 -5.99 -8.20 -11.42
N GLY A 39 -5.37 -7.01 -11.39
CA GLY A 39 -5.60 -5.96 -12.39
C GLY A 39 -6.74 -4.99 -12.09
N SER A 40 -7.54 -5.21 -11.03
CA SER A 40 -8.47 -4.19 -10.54
C SER A 40 -7.72 -3.01 -9.92
N CYS A 41 -8.37 -1.85 -9.84
CA CYS A 41 -7.80 -0.68 -9.17
C CYS A 41 -7.50 -0.95 -7.69
N ASP A 42 -8.40 -1.65 -7.01
CA ASP A 42 -8.21 -2.12 -5.63
C ASP A 42 -6.95 -2.97 -5.47
N TYR A 43 -6.71 -3.89 -6.41
CA TYR A 43 -5.52 -4.75 -6.40
C TYR A 43 -4.24 -3.93 -6.65
N LYS A 44 -4.27 -3.00 -7.61
CA LYS A 44 -3.15 -2.10 -7.89
C LYS A 44 -2.82 -1.21 -6.69
N ASN A 45 -3.84 -0.65 -6.04
CA ASN A 45 -3.67 0.20 -4.87
C ASN A 45 -3.15 -0.59 -3.66
N CYS A 46 -3.71 -1.78 -3.42
CA CYS A 46 -3.21 -2.68 -2.39
C CYS A 46 -1.74 -3.06 -2.61
N ASN A 47 -1.31 -3.26 -3.87
CA ASN A 47 0.10 -3.54 -4.16
C ASN A 47 1.01 -2.35 -3.82
N CYS A 48 0.59 -1.11 -4.08
CA CYS A 48 1.35 0.08 -3.66
C CYS A 48 1.57 0.09 -2.14
N ASP A 49 0.51 -0.19 -1.37
CA ASP A 49 0.59 -0.30 0.08
C ASP A 49 1.45 -1.46 0.57
N LYS A 50 1.37 -2.61 -0.11
CA LYS A 50 2.21 -3.76 0.19
C LYS A 50 3.69 -3.41 0.02
N GLU A 51 4.06 -2.78 -1.09
CA GLU A 51 5.44 -2.33 -1.34
C GLU A 51 5.90 -1.31 -0.28
N PHE A 52 5.02 -0.38 0.11
CA PHE A 52 5.31 0.57 1.18
C PHE A 52 5.55 -0.12 2.52
N LEU A 53 4.71 -1.08 2.91
CA LEU A 53 4.88 -1.87 4.13
C LEU A 53 6.19 -2.68 4.11
N GLU A 54 6.55 -3.25 2.96
CA GLU A 54 7.82 -3.96 2.78
C GLU A 54 9.04 -3.03 2.87
N CYS A 55 8.91 -1.81 2.37
CA CYS A 55 9.94 -0.77 2.48
C CYS A 55 10.14 -0.34 3.94
N LEU A 56 9.06 -0.06 4.67
CA LEU A 56 9.10 0.26 6.10
C LEU A 56 9.74 -0.87 6.91
N ARG A 57 9.41 -2.12 6.60
CA ARG A 57 10.03 -3.29 7.24
C ARG A 57 11.54 -3.33 6.98
N SER A 58 11.96 -3.09 5.75
CA SER A 58 13.38 -3.07 5.37
C SER A 58 14.15 -1.94 6.07
N ALA A 59 13.47 -0.82 6.37
CA ALA A 59 14.01 0.27 7.15
C ALA A 59 13.97 0.05 8.68
N GLY A 60 13.49 -1.11 9.16
CA GLY A 60 13.48 -1.50 10.57
C GLY A 60 12.29 -0.98 11.38
N PHE A 61 11.24 -0.47 10.73
CA PHE A 61 10.04 -0.02 11.44
C PHE A 61 9.18 -1.22 11.88
N PRO A 62 8.83 -1.34 13.17
CA PRO A 62 8.00 -2.44 13.65
C PRO A 62 6.53 -2.25 13.28
N ARG A 63 5.83 -3.37 13.09
CA ARG A 63 4.41 -3.48 12.67
C ARG A 63 3.43 -2.66 13.55
N THR A 64 3.80 -2.35 14.78
CA THR A 64 3.01 -1.54 15.72
C THR A 64 2.96 -0.05 15.39
N PHE A 65 3.82 0.46 14.49
CA PHE A 65 3.84 1.89 14.11
C PHE A 65 2.86 2.26 12.99
N LEU A 66 2.22 1.26 12.35
CA LEU A 66 1.36 1.44 11.19
C LEU A 66 0.14 2.38 11.37
N PRO A 67 -0.58 2.41 12.52
CA PRO A 67 -1.76 3.28 12.64
C PRO A 67 -1.43 4.78 12.75
N GLY A 68 -0.15 5.18 12.75
CA GLY A 68 0.29 6.57 12.88
C GLY A 68 1.10 7.13 11.70
N LEU A 69 1.32 6.36 10.62
CA LEU A 69 2.17 6.77 9.49
C LEU A 69 1.45 7.73 8.53
N ARG A 70 1.00 8.89 9.02
CA ARG A 70 0.67 10.03 8.13
C ARG A 70 1.96 10.83 7.93
N ASN A 71 2.54 10.80 6.72
CA ASN A 71 3.77 11.50 6.29
C ASN A 71 5.12 10.82 6.53
N PHE A 72 5.26 9.52 6.26
CA PHE A 72 6.60 8.97 6.03
C PHE A 72 7.00 9.20 4.57
N ASN A 73 8.05 10.01 4.37
CA ASN A 73 8.47 10.50 3.05
C ASN A 73 9.68 9.73 2.48
N THR A 74 10.10 8.66 3.18
CA THR A 74 11.28 7.84 2.88
C THR A 74 10.98 6.61 2.04
N CYS A 75 9.71 6.22 2.00
CA CYS A 75 9.05 5.27 1.11
C CYS A 75 7.78 6.01 0.64
#